data_AF-A0A9D9Z1I9-F1
#
_entry.id   AF-A0A9D9Z1I9-F1
#
_cell.length_a   1.000
_cell.length_b   1.000
_cell.length_c   1.000
_cell.angle_alpha   90.00
_cell.angle_beta   90.00
_cell.angle_gamma   90.00
#
_symmetry.space_group_name_H-M   'P 1'
#
loop_
_entity.id
_entity.type
_entity.pdbx_description
1 polymer ?
#
loop_
_entity_poly.entity_id
_entity_poly.type
_entity_poly.pdbx_seq_one_letter_code
_entity_poly.pdbx_strand_id
1 'polypeptide(L)'
;LLFSQDAFGQHIASYQRFASEYPEGILFEEAKKYYANIVLPYGNQVKKVLEQAKPLKIEMIAPSHGLIFDRYIDKICELYEKWANNRTDEKAVIIYDTMWDSTKKLAHAVSEVFESLDIPYELCNLKVTNFSNCITRLIDAKYIAIGSPTLNSSIYPSVAGFLNYMSGLCPKNRVGFAFGSYGWGGQSIPKVEEILKQLNFDVIPSFSCQYIPFEDTLDKLKKNLADEILKRKDSK
;
A
#
# COMPACT_ATOMS: atom_id res chain seq x y z
N LEU A 1 4.74 -25.72 20.62
CA LEU A 1 5.78 -24.86 20.03
C LEU A 1 5.84 -25.11 18.52
N LEU A 2 5.65 -24.08 17.71
CA LEU A 2 5.75 -24.11 16.25
C LEU A 2 7.03 -23.40 15.83
N PHE A 3 7.92 -24.09 15.10
CA PHE A 3 9.04 -23.45 14.40
C PHE A 3 8.56 -23.07 12.99
N SER A 4 8.41 -21.77 12.72
CA SER A 4 7.69 -21.27 11.54
C SER A 4 8.58 -20.73 10.43
N GLN A 5 9.90 -20.77 10.61
CA GLN A 5 10.87 -20.15 9.71
C GLN A 5 10.50 -18.67 9.43
N ASP A 6 10.29 -18.28 8.17
CA ASP A 6 10.00 -16.90 7.79
C ASP A 6 8.55 -16.50 8.11
N ALA A 7 7.63 -17.47 8.21
CA ALA A 7 6.26 -17.18 8.59
C ALA A 7 6.23 -16.64 10.03
N PHE A 8 5.40 -15.61 10.26
CA PHE A 8 5.34 -14.85 11.50
C PHE A 8 6.63 -14.12 11.89
N GLY A 9 7.60 -14.02 10.98
CA GLY A 9 8.84 -13.29 11.21
C GLY A 9 8.64 -11.77 11.27
N GLN A 10 9.62 -11.10 11.88
CA GLN A 10 9.81 -9.65 11.80
C GLN A 10 11.32 -9.34 11.81
N HIS A 11 11.70 -8.17 11.32
CA HIS A 11 13.10 -7.72 11.28
C HIS A 11 13.46 -6.88 12.51
N ILE A 12 13.26 -7.45 13.71
CA ILE A 12 13.64 -6.81 14.97
C ILE A 12 14.98 -7.37 15.46
N ALA A 13 15.96 -6.48 15.60
CA ALA A 13 17.20 -6.77 16.31
C ALA A 13 17.07 -6.23 17.74
N SER A 14 16.90 -7.11 18.72
CA SER A 14 16.77 -6.72 20.14
C SER A 14 17.48 -7.73 21.06
N TYR A 15 17.72 -7.32 22.31
CA TYR A 15 18.21 -8.22 23.36
C TYR A 15 17.12 -9.18 23.82
N GLN A 16 15.88 -8.68 23.91
CA GLN A 16 14.69 -9.46 24.21
C GLN A 16 14.51 -10.59 23.19
N ARG A 17 13.87 -11.67 23.64
CA ARG A 17 13.61 -12.84 22.79
C ARG A 17 12.14 -13.14 22.64
N PHE A 18 11.31 -12.64 23.55
CA PHE A 18 9.88 -12.93 23.56
C PHE A 18 9.05 -11.69 23.23
N ALA A 19 7.93 -11.91 22.55
CA ALA A 19 6.97 -10.87 22.18
C ALA A 19 6.38 -10.17 23.41
N SER A 20 6.24 -10.88 24.53
CA SER A 20 5.77 -10.31 25.80
C SER A 20 6.72 -9.28 26.42
N GLU A 21 8.00 -9.28 26.04
CA GLU A 21 9.06 -8.41 26.58
C GLU A 21 9.29 -7.13 25.76
N TYR A 22 8.59 -6.98 24.63
CA TYR A 22 8.86 -5.93 23.66
C TYR A 22 7.64 -5.03 23.43
N PRO A 23 7.82 -3.74 23.05
CA PRO A 23 6.69 -2.86 22.76
C PRO A 23 5.78 -3.42 21.66
N GLU A 24 4.51 -3.65 22.01
CA GLU A 24 3.52 -4.28 21.13
C GLU A 24 3.36 -3.54 19.79
N GLY A 25 3.33 -2.21 19.83
CA GLY A 25 3.19 -1.40 18.61
C GLY A 25 4.31 -1.64 17.60
N ILE A 26 5.56 -1.66 18.07
CA ILE A 26 6.74 -1.88 17.21
C ILE A 26 6.74 -3.32 16.70
N LEU A 27 6.41 -4.30 17.56
CA LEU A 27 6.32 -5.71 17.19
C LEU A 27 5.39 -5.91 15.97
N PHE A 28 4.17 -5.37 16.04
CA PHE A 28 3.19 -5.55 14.97
C PHE A 28 3.46 -4.68 13.74
N GLU A 29 4.07 -3.51 13.90
CA GLU A 29 4.52 -2.69 12.76
C GLU A 29 5.59 -3.43 11.94
N GLU A 30 6.59 -4.01 12.60
CA GLU A 30 7.64 -4.76 11.91
C GLU A 30 7.13 -6.08 11.33
N ALA A 31 6.17 -6.75 11.98
CA ALA A 31 5.50 -7.92 11.40
C ALA A 31 4.68 -7.56 10.16
N LYS A 32 3.96 -6.43 10.20
CA LYS A 32 3.22 -5.88 9.05
C LYS A 32 4.16 -5.57 7.90
N LYS A 33 5.30 -4.92 8.19
CA LYS A 33 6.33 -4.58 7.20
C LYS A 33 6.96 -5.83 6.57
N TYR A 34 7.27 -6.84 7.39
CA TYR A 34 7.79 -8.12 6.91
C TYR A 34 6.81 -8.81 5.96
N TYR A 35 5.54 -8.91 6.37
CA TYR A 35 4.51 -9.52 5.52
C TYR A 35 4.35 -8.76 4.20
N ALA A 36 4.23 -7.44 4.26
CA ALA A 36 3.94 -6.60 3.10
C ALA A 36 5.01 -6.70 2.01
N ASN A 37 6.27 -6.84 2.40
CA ASN A 37 7.42 -6.76 1.50
C ASN A 37 8.01 -8.10 1.08
N ILE A 38 7.62 -9.20 1.74
CA ILE A 38 8.20 -10.53 1.50
C ILE A 38 7.10 -11.56 1.26
N VAL A 39 6.09 -11.59 2.14
CA VAL A 39 5.10 -12.68 2.20
C VAL A 39 3.89 -12.42 1.30
N LEU A 40 3.56 -11.16 1.03
CA LEU A 40 2.36 -10.74 0.28
C LEU A 40 2.04 -11.57 -0.99
N PRO A 41 3.00 -11.85 -1.91
CA PRO A 41 2.71 -12.64 -3.11
C PRO A 41 2.32 -14.11 -2.81
N TYR A 42 2.61 -14.60 -1.61
CA TYR A 42 2.38 -15.98 -1.16
C TYR A 42 1.13 -16.13 -0.26
N GLY A 43 0.18 -15.18 -0.32
CA GLY A 43 -1.01 -15.21 0.53
C GLY A 43 -1.83 -16.50 0.42
N ASN A 44 -1.88 -17.16 -0.73
CA ASN A 44 -2.59 -18.45 -0.87
C ASN A 44 -1.92 -19.59 -0.07
N GLN A 45 -0.59 -19.61 -0.01
CA GLN A 45 0.20 -20.55 0.76
C GLN A 45 -0.02 -20.29 2.26
N VAL A 46 -0.01 -19.01 2.66
CA VAL A 46 -0.32 -18.61 4.05
C VAL A 46 -1.71 -19.12 4.47
N LYS A 47 -2.76 -18.90 3.66
CA LYS A 47 -4.11 -19.40 3.98
C LYS A 47 -4.13 -20.91 4.21
N LYS A 48 -3.52 -21.69 3.32
CA LYS A 48 -3.48 -23.15 3.45
C LYS A 48 -2.78 -23.60 4.73
N VAL A 49 -1.66 -22.97 5.06
CA VAL A 49 -0.90 -23.29 6.28
C VAL A 49 -1.67 -22.89 7.52
N LEU A 50 -2.33 -21.72 7.55
CA LEU A 50 -3.17 -21.30 8.67
C LEU A 50 -4.33 -22.27 8.89
N GLU A 51 -5.03 -22.71 7.83
CA GLU A 51 -6.10 -23.71 7.95
C GLU A 51 -5.59 -25.05 8.52
N GLN A 52 -4.43 -25.52 8.06
CA GLN A 52 -3.80 -26.75 8.58
C GLN A 52 -3.33 -26.61 10.04
N ALA A 53 -3.00 -25.39 10.46
CA ALA A 53 -2.55 -25.11 11.82
C ALA A 53 -3.69 -24.98 12.83
N LYS A 54 -4.93 -24.66 12.41
CA LYS A 54 -6.11 -24.50 13.29
C LYS A 54 -6.34 -25.61 14.33
N PRO A 55 -6.24 -26.92 14.00
CA PRO A 55 -6.48 -27.98 14.98
C PRO A 55 -5.30 -28.17 15.97
N LEU A 56 -4.15 -27.54 15.73
CA LEU A 56 -2.98 -27.70 16.57
C LEU A 56 -3.05 -26.76 17.78
N LYS A 57 -2.77 -27.29 18.97
CA LYS A 57 -2.59 -26.46 20.16
C LYS A 57 -1.23 -25.75 20.10
N ILE A 58 -1.20 -24.55 19.54
CA ILE A 58 0.02 -23.74 19.41
C ILE A 58 0.13 -22.83 20.62
N GLU A 59 1.06 -23.15 21.51
CA GLU A 59 1.36 -22.35 22.70
C GLU A 59 2.47 -21.31 22.49
N MET A 60 3.22 -21.43 21.38
CA MET A 60 4.31 -20.52 21.05
C MET A 60 4.67 -20.65 19.57
N ILE A 61 5.02 -19.55 18.91
CA ILE A 61 5.55 -19.50 17.54
C ILE A 61 6.98 -18.93 17.56
N ALA A 62 7.95 -19.70 17.08
CA ALA A 62 9.36 -19.34 16.99
C ALA A 62 9.77 -19.18 15.52
N PRO A 63 9.73 -17.95 14.97
CA PRO A 63 10.22 -17.67 13.63
C PRO A 63 11.75 -17.65 13.56
N SER A 64 12.31 -17.72 12.35
CA SER A 64 13.76 -17.57 12.09
C SER A 64 14.26 -16.14 12.30
N HIS A 65 13.36 -15.15 12.32
CA HIS A 65 13.69 -13.74 12.39
C HIS A 65 12.98 -13.05 13.56
N GLY A 66 13.79 -12.46 14.45
CA GLY A 66 13.39 -11.60 15.56
C GLY A 66 12.84 -12.32 16.80
N LEU A 67 11.72 -11.83 17.32
CA LEU A 67 11.08 -12.29 18.56
C LEU A 67 10.20 -13.53 18.37
N ILE A 68 10.15 -14.34 19.43
CA ILE A 68 9.29 -15.51 19.60
C ILE A 68 7.94 -15.04 20.14
N PHE A 69 6.85 -15.45 19.50
CA PHE A 69 5.50 -15.18 20.00
C PHE A 69 5.14 -16.20 21.08
N ASP A 70 5.43 -15.85 22.33
CA ASP A 70 4.93 -16.47 23.56
C ASP A 70 3.58 -15.87 24.00
N ARG A 71 3.23 -14.71 23.43
CA ARG A 71 1.95 -14.01 23.58
C ARG A 71 1.46 -13.54 22.22
N TYR A 72 0.17 -13.17 22.14
CA TYR A 72 -0.47 -12.59 20.97
C TYR A 72 -0.56 -13.50 19.74
N ILE A 73 -0.53 -14.82 19.95
CA ILE A 73 -0.61 -15.84 18.89
C ILE A 73 -1.88 -15.66 18.06
N ASP A 74 -3.04 -15.51 18.71
CA ASP A 74 -4.31 -15.31 18.01
C ASP A 74 -4.27 -14.02 17.16
N LYS A 75 -3.78 -12.93 17.74
CA LYS A 75 -3.66 -11.64 17.06
C LYS A 75 -2.75 -11.69 15.82
N ILE A 76 -1.58 -12.32 15.90
CA ILE A 76 -0.69 -12.41 14.74
C ILE A 76 -1.28 -13.34 13.66
N CYS A 77 -1.96 -14.42 14.05
CA CYS A 77 -2.68 -15.29 13.12
C CYS A 77 -3.82 -14.56 12.41
N GLU A 78 -4.62 -13.77 13.13
CA GLU A 78 -5.69 -12.94 12.57
C GLU A 78 -5.15 -11.90 11.58
N LEU A 79 -4.02 -11.25 11.90
CA LEU A 79 -3.37 -10.31 11.01
C LEU A 79 -2.86 -10.99 9.73
N TYR A 80 -2.19 -12.13 9.85
CA TYR A 80 -1.76 -12.93 8.71
C TYR A 80 -2.95 -13.37 7.85
N GLU A 81 -4.07 -13.77 8.47
CA GLU A 81 -5.29 -14.10 7.73
C GLU A 81 -5.86 -12.89 7.00
N LYS A 82 -5.94 -11.72 7.65
CA LYS A 82 -6.39 -10.45 7.06
C LYS A 82 -5.55 -10.12 5.81
N TRP A 83 -4.22 -10.14 5.95
CA TRP A 83 -3.28 -9.79 4.90
C TRP A 83 -3.28 -10.81 3.76
N ALA A 84 -3.28 -12.12 4.07
CA ALA A 84 -3.35 -13.17 3.07
C ALA A 84 -4.62 -13.10 2.22
N ASN A 85 -5.73 -12.67 2.83
CA ASN A 85 -6.99 -12.44 2.13
C ASN A 85 -7.07 -11.09 1.40
N ASN A 86 -6.01 -10.26 1.44
CA ASN A 86 -6.04 -8.90 0.90
C ASN A 86 -7.26 -8.12 1.42
N ARG A 87 -7.66 -8.36 2.68
CA ARG A 87 -8.73 -7.60 3.34
C ARG A 87 -8.18 -6.20 3.66
N THR A 88 -8.87 -5.19 3.14
CA THR A 88 -8.49 -3.79 3.26
C THR A 88 -9.43 -3.05 4.19
N ASP A 89 -8.91 -1.98 4.79
CA ASP A 89 -9.67 -0.98 5.53
C ASP A 89 -10.05 0.17 4.60
N GLU A 90 -11.03 0.99 5.00
CA GLU A 90 -11.37 2.27 4.35
C GLU A 90 -10.23 3.26 4.57
N LYS A 91 -9.16 3.09 3.79
CA LYS A 91 -7.91 3.83 3.89
C LYS A 91 -7.29 4.03 2.51
N ALA A 92 -6.62 5.17 2.32
CA ALA A 92 -5.89 5.50 1.11
C ALA A 92 -4.38 5.61 1.33
N VAL A 93 -3.61 5.30 0.29
CA VAL A 93 -2.18 5.65 0.22
C VAL A 93 -1.91 6.40 -1.07
N ILE A 94 -1.33 7.59 -0.95
CA ILE A 94 -1.02 8.47 -2.06
C ILE A 94 0.50 8.45 -2.24
N ILE A 95 0.96 7.87 -3.34
CA ILE A 95 2.38 7.64 -3.61
C ILE A 95 2.75 8.45 -4.83
N TYR A 96 3.72 9.35 -4.71
CA TYR A 96 4.09 10.19 -5.83
C TYR A 96 5.57 10.56 -5.81
N ASP A 97 6.03 11.05 -6.96
CA ASP A 97 7.23 11.87 -7.05
C ASP A 97 6.94 13.09 -7.94
N THR A 98 7.82 14.07 -7.96
CA THR A 98 7.66 15.32 -8.69
C THR A 98 9.00 15.94 -9.07
N MET A 99 9.08 16.56 -10.24
CA MET A 99 10.26 17.36 -10.62
C MET A 99 10.14 18.80 -10.11
N TRP A 100 9.00 19.43 -10.38
CA TRP A 100 8.77 20.87 -10.18
C TRP A 100 7.48 21.13 -9.39
N ASP A 101 7.21 20.29 -8.38
CA ASP A 101 6.08 20.38 -7.44
C ASP A 101 4.65 20.38 -8.00
N SER A 102 4.42 20.42 -9.32
CA SER A 102 3.08 20.31 -9.90
C SER A 102 2.36 19.01 -9.49
N THR A 103 3.01 17.85 -9.64
CA THR A 103 2.47 16.57 -9.15
C THR A 103 2.29 16.55 -7.63
N LYS A 104 3.13 17.26 -6.87
CA LYS A 104 2.96 17.40 -5.41
C LYS A 104 1.68 18.17 -5.09
N LYS A 105 1.40 19.28 -5.77
CA LYS A 105 0.13 20.02 -5.62
C LYS A 105 -1.08 19.13 -5.90
N LEU A 106 -1.02 18.34 -6.97
CA LEU A 106 -2.08 17.35 -7.26
C LEU A 106 -2.21 16.31 -6.14
N ALA A 107 -1.10 15.79 -5.61
CA ALA A 107 -1.12 14.81 -4.52
C ALA A 107 -1.77 15.36 -3.25
N HIS A 108 -1.53 16.64 -2.93
CA HIS A 108 -2.20 17.32 -1.82
C HIS A 108 -3.71 17.51 -2.07
N ALA A 109 -4.11 17.91 -3.28
CA ALA A 109 -5.53 17.98 -3.64
C ALA A 109 -6.22 16.60 -3.58
N VAL A 110 -5.52 15.53 -3.96
CA VAL A 110 -6.01 14.15 -3.78
C VAL A 110 -6.20 13.82 -2.30
N SER A 111 -5.27 14.20 -1.42
CA SER A 111 -5.46 13.99 0.04
C SER A 111 -6.66 14.75 0.60
N GLU A 112 -6.89 15.98 0.17
CA GLU A 112 -8.06 16.77 0.59
C GLU A 112 -9.38 16.06 0.25
N VAL A 113 -9.44 15.34 -0.88
CA VAL A 113 -10.63 14.54 -1.22
C VAL A 113 -10.85 13.42 -0.21
N PHE A 114 -9.81 12.64 0.08
CA PHE A 114 -9.92 11.56 1.06
C PHE A 114 -10.31 12.09 2.45
N GLU A 115 -9.71 13.21 2.87
CA GLU A 115 -10.07 13.90 4.11
C GLU A 115 -11.54 14.34 4.13
N SER A 116 -12.02 14.98 3.06
CA SER A 116 -13.42 15.44 2.96
C SER A 116 -14.46 14.31 2.99
N LEU A 117 -14.03 13.08 2.67
CA LEU A 117 -14.86 11.88 2.67
C LEU A 117 -14.67 11.01 3.93
N ASP A 118 -13.96 11.53 4.93
CA ASP A 118 -13.61 10.83 6.18
C ASP A 118 -12.87 9.49 5.94
N ILE A 119 -11.98 9.49 4.94
CA ILE A 119 -11.13 8.35 4.59
C ILE A 119 -9.70 8.66 5.05
N PRO A 120 -9.18 7.98 6.09
CA PRO A 120 -7.79 8.11 6.50
C PRO A 120 -6.83 7.87 5.33
N TYR A 121 -5.82 8.72 5.19
CA TYR A 121 -4.84 8.61 4.11
C TYR A 121 -3.41 8.73 4.63
N GLU A 122 -2.48 8.14 3.88
CA GLU A 122 -1.05 8.34 4.08
C GLU A 122 -0.40 8.87 2.79
N LEU A 123 0.42 9.92 2.93
CA LEU A 123 1.14 10.53 1.83
C LEU A 123 2.59 10.02 1.79
N CYS A 124 3.02 9.54 0.64
CA CYS A 124 4.33 8.94 0.39
C CYS A 124 5.03 9.67 -0.76
N ASN A 125 5.96 10.57 -0.42
CA ASN A 125 6.87 11.15 -1.40
C ASN A 125 8.06 10.22 -1.60
N LEU A 126 8.21 9.65 -2.80
CA LEU A 126 9.25 8.66 -3.13
C LEU A 126 10.68 9.23 -3.08
N LYS A 127 10.86 10.56 -3.04
CA LYS A 127 12.17 11.17 -2.79
C LYS A 127 12.72 10.89 -1.39
N VAL A 128 11.84 10.69 -0.43
CA VAL A 128 12.20 10.58 1.01
C VAL A 128 11.58 9.35 1.69
N THR A 129 10.65 8.67 1.03
CA THR A 129 9.97 7.48 1.56
C THR A 129 10.44 6.25 0.82
N ASN A 130 11.01 5.29 1.55
CA ASN A 130 11.42 4.01 0.96
C ASN A 130 10.22 3.22 0.43
N PHE A 131 10.42 2.44 -0.64
CA PHE A 131 9.37 1.60 -1.23
C PHE A 131 8.77 0.63 -0.21
N SER A 132 9.59 0.07 0.67
CA SER A 132 9.12 -0.89 1.68
C SER A 132 8.12 -0.28 2.67
N ASN A 133 8.32 0.99 3.04
CA ASN A 133 7.38 1.72 3.88
C ASN A 133 6.10 2.04 3.09
N CYS A 134 6.19 2.39 1.81
CA CYS A 134 5.02 2.62 0.95
C CYS A 134 4.14 1.35 0.84
N ILE A 135 4.76 0.19 0.62
CA ILE A 135 4.08 -1.10 0.55
C ILE A 135 3.48 -1.50 1.91
N THR A 136 4.19 -1.23 3.00
CA THR A 136 3.69 -1.46 4.36
C THR A 136 2.42 -0.66 4.64
N ARG A 137 2.34 0.58 4.14
CA ARG A 137 1.14 1.42 4.25
C ARG A 137 0.01 0.91 3.35
N LEU A 138 0.35 0.33 2.20
CA LEU A 138 -0.60 -0.16 1.18
C LEU A 138 -1.27 -1.48 1.55
N ILE A 139 -0.64 -2.34 2.37
CA ILE A 139 -1.13 -3.70 2.64
C ILE A 139 -2.56 -3.75 3.19
N ASP A 140 -2.99 -2.74 3.93
CA ASP A 140 -4.34 -2.61 4.49
C ASP A 140 -5.14 -1.45 3.87
N ALA A 141 -4.60 -0.73 2.90
CA ALA A 141 -5.31 0.36 2.23
C ALA A 141 -6.15 -0.15 1.06
N LYS A 142 -7.42 0.27 0.99
CA LYS A 142 -8.34 0.00 -0.13
C LYS A 142 -8.00 0.85 -1.35
N TYR A 143 -7.64 2.11 -1.15
CA TYR A 143 -7.36 3.07 -2.22
C TYR A 143 -5.86 3.28 -2.39
N ILE A 144 -5.41 3.35 -3.64
CA ILE A 144 -4.04 3.70 -4.00
C ILE A 144 -4.05 4.76 -5.10
N ALA A 145 -3.42 5.90 -4.82
CA ALA A 145 -3.26 6.98 -5.79
C ALA A 145 -1.78 7.08 -6.18
N ILE A 146 -1.47 6.98 -7.47
CA ILE A 146 -0.10 7.03 -8.00
C ILE A 146 0.13 8.31 -8.80
N GLY A 147 1.04 9.15 -8.32
CA GLY A 147 1.41 10.43 -8.90
C GLY A 147 2.73 10.38 -9.65
N SER A 148 2.76 10.70 -10.93
CA SER A 148 4.02 10.82 -11.69
C SER A 148 4.00 11.98 -12.68
N PRO A 149 5.04 12.84 -12.73
CA PRO A 149 5.23 13.69 -13.88
C PRO A 149 5.64 12.85 -15.11
N THR A 150 5.47 13.40 -16.31
CA THR A 150 6.12 12.82 -17.50
C THR A 150 7.57 13.28 -17.59
N LEU A 151 8.50 12.32 -17.67
CA LEU A 151 9.91 12.55 -18.00
C LEU A 151 10.29 11.70 -19.22
N ASN A 152 10.80 12.34 -20.28
CA ASN A 152 11.23 11.67 -21.51
C ASN A 152 10.18 10.70 -22.09
N SER A 153 8.92 11.17 -22.18
CA SER A 153 7.76 10.37 -22.64
C SER A 153 7.49 9.11 -21.81
N SER A 154 7.95 9.07 -20.57
CA SER A 154 7.80 7.93 -19.66
C SER A 154 7.45 8.36 -18.24
N ILE A 155 7.18 7.35 -17.41
CA ILE A 155 6.97 7.47 -15.97
C ILE A 155 8.27 7.97 -15.32
N TYR A 156 8.16 8.80 -14.29
CA TYR A 156 9.31 9.27 -13.54
C TYR A 156 10.07 8.09 -12.89
N PRO A 157 11.41 8.06 -12.89
CA PRO A 157 12.17 6.85 -12.57
C PRO A 157 11.87 6.21 -11.21
N SER A 158 11.70 7.01 -10.16
CA SER A 158 11.37 6.50 -8.81
C SER A 158 9.97 5.89 -8.78
N VAL A 159 8.99 6.49 -9.46
CA VAL A 159 7.63 5.96 -9.57
C VAL A 159 7.63 4.67 -10.39
N ALA A 160 8.39 4.62 -11.49
CA ALA A 160 8.55 3.41 -12.29
C ALA A 160 9.19 2.26 -11.47
N GLY A 161 10.23 2.57 -10.69
CA GLY A 161 10.87 1.62 -9.77
C GLY A 161 9.90 1.10 -8.69
N PHE A 162 9.11 2.00 -8.10
CA PHE A 162 8.08 1.63 -7.13
C PHE A 162 7.01 0.73 -7.75
N LEU A 163 6.50 1.09 -8.94
CA LEU A 163 5.50 0.29 -9.65
C LEU A 163 6.04 -1.10 -9.98
N ASN A 164 7.29 -1.21 -10.42
CA ASN A 164 7.93 -2.50 -10.66
C ASN A 164 8.03 -3.34 -9.37
N TYR A 165 8.42 -2.73 -8.25
CA TYR A 165 8.49 -3.39 -6.95
C TYR A 165 7.10 -3.87 -6.48
N MET A 166 6.09 -3.01 -6.55
CA MET A 166 4.70 -3.32 -6.21
C MET A 166 4.13 -4.43 -7.08
N SER A 167 4.41 -4.42 -8.39
CA SER A 167 3.92 -5.45 -9.31
C SER A 167 4.46 -6.83 -8.98
N GLY A 168 5.71 -6.94 -8.53
CA GLY A 168 6.28 -8.20 -8.04
C GLY A 168 5.58 -8.74 -6.78
N LEU A 169 5.07 -7.85 -5.94
CA LEU A 169 4.33 -8.21 -4.72
C LEU A 169 2.85 -8.53 -4.97
N CYS A 170 2.31 -8.11 -6.12
CA CYS A 170 0.96 -8.41 -6.61
C CYS A 170 -0.15 -8.24 -5.55
N PRO A 171 -0.29 -7.05 -4.91
CA PRO A 171 -1.45 -6.73 -4.09
C PRO A 171 -2.74 -6.88 -4.90
N LYS A 172 -3.87 -7.17 -4.24
CA LYS A 172 -5.18 -7.41 -4.88
C LYS A 172 -6.28 -6.58 -4.23
N ASN A 173 -7.46 -6.52 -4.84
CA ASN A 173 -8.63 -5.87 -4.24
C ASN A 173 -8.41 -4.39 -3.89
N ARG A 174 -7.74 -3.65 -4.79
CA ARG A 174 -7.48 -2.21 -4.63
C ARG A 174 -8.28 -1.39 -5.63
N VAL A 175 -8.58 -0.16 -5.24
CA VAL A 175 -9.08 0.89 -6.12
C VAL A 175 -7.92 1.81 -6.48
N GLY A 176 -7.56 1.85 -7.76
CA GLY A 176 -6.40 2.59 -8.26
C GLY A 176 -6.80 3.95 -8.85
N PHE A 177 -5.97 4.97 -8.65
CA PHE A 177 -6.12 6.28 -9.29
C PHE A 177 -4.75 6.77 -9.76
N ALA A 178 -4.61 7.04 -11.06
CA ALA A 178 -3.37 7.58 -11.64
C ALA A 178 -3.50 9.10 -11.85
N PHE A 179 -2.49 9.86 -11.44
CA PHE A 179 -2.49 11.31 -11.64
C PHE A 179 -1.11 11.90 -11.91
N GLY A 180 -1.05 13.10 -12.48
CA GLY A 180 0.21 13.85 -12.56
C GLY A 180 0.25 14.98 -13.57
N SER A 181 1.36 15.70 -13.58
CA SER A 181 1.56 16.85 -14.47
C SER A 181 2.51 16.55 -15.63
N TYR A 182 2.36 17.22 -16.76
CA TYR A 182 3.28 17.12 -17.89
C TYR A 182 3.59 18.48 -18.51
N GLY A 183 4.70 18.57 -19.27
CA GLY A 183 5.04 19.79 -20.02
C GLY A 183 4.43 19.80 -21.42
N TRP A 184 4.93 18.91 -22.27
CA TRP A 184 4.49 18.76 -23.67
C TRP A 184 3.70 17.46 -23.88
N GLY A 185 4.24 16.33 -23.41
CA GLY A 185 3.64 15.00 -23.58
C GLY A 185 3.14 14.39 -22.27
N GLY A 186 1.89 13.92 -22.25
CA GLY A 186 1.22 13.34 -21.08
C GLY A 186 1.35 11.81 -20.93
N GLN A 187 2.35 11.17 -21.53
CA GLN A 187 2.41 9.71 -21.67
C GLN A 187 2.58 8.94 -20.35
N SER A 188 3.02 9.59 -19.26
CA SER A 188 3.22 8.91 -17.98
C SER A 188 1.91 8.33 -17.42
N ILE A 189 0.83 9.10 -17.43
CA ILE A 189 -0.40 8.73 -16.73
C ILE A 189 -1.10 7.51 -17.36
N PRO A 190 -1.25 7.44 -18.70
CA PRO A 190 -1.76 6.22 -19.34
C PRO A 190 -0.94 4.97 -19.01
N LYS A 191 0.39 5.08 -18.93
CA LYS A 191 1.27 3.94 -18.57
C LYS A 191 1.09 3.50 -17.12
N VAL A 192 0.95 4.45 -16.19
CA VAL A 192 0.63 4.13 -14.78
C VAL A 192 -0.73 3.43 -14.70
N GLU A 193 -1.74 3.95 -15.40
CA GLU A 193 -3.09 3.38 -15.43
C GLU A 193 -3.09 1.93 -15.97
N GLU A 194 -2.32 1.67 -17.02
CA GLU A 194 -2.14 0.34 -17.59
C GLU A 194 -1.56 -0.64 -16.57
N ILE A 195 -0.52 -0.25 -15.82
CA ILE A 195 0.08 -1.09 -14.77
C ILE A 195 -0.95 -1.40 -13.66
N LEU A 196 -1.75 -0.42 -13.24
CA LEU A 196 -2.80 -0.65 -12.25
C LEU A 196 -3.87 -1.63 -12.77
N LYS A 197 -4.24 -1.53 -14.06
CA LYS A 197 -5.14 -2.47 -14.72
C LYS A 197 -4.55 -3.88 -14.82
N GLN A 198 -3.26 -4.01 -15.13
CA GLN A 198 -2.56 -5.30 -15.18
C GLN A 198 -2.55 -6.01 -13.80
N LEU A 199 -2.59 -5.23 -12.71
CA LEU A 199 -2.76 -5.76 -11.34
C LEU A 199 -4.21 -6.07 -10.96
N ASN A 200 -5.14 -5.95 -11.91
CA ASN A 200 -6.59 -6.14 -11.73
C ASN A 200 -7.19 -5.21 -10.67
N PHE A 201 -6.69 -3.98 -10.57
CA PHE A 201 -7.33 -2.96 -9.72
C PHE A 201 -8.60 -2.43 -10.38
N ASP A 202 -9.56 -2.01 -9.55
CA ASP A 202 -10.65 -1.15 -10.01
C ASP A 202 -10.11 0.26 -10.21
N VAL A 203 -9.91 0.67 -11.47
CA VAL A 203 -9.22 1.91 -11.78
C VAL A 203 -10.21 3.04 -12.00
N ILE A 204 -10.11 4.08 -11.16
CA ILE A 204 -10.79 5.37 -11.32
C ILE A 204 -10.19 6.08 -12.54
N PRO A 205 -11.01 6.77 -13.37
CA PRO A 205 -10.51 7.58 -14.48
C PRO A 205 -9.35 8.49 -14.07
N SER A 206 -8.23 8.40 -14.80
CA SER A 206 -7.00 9.11 -14.45
C SER A 206 -7.09 10.62 -14.67
N PHE A 207 -6.21 11.37 -14.01
CA PHE A 207 -6.17 12.83 -14.13
C PHE A 207 -4.79 13.33 -14.56
N SER A 208 -4.73 14.20 -15.57
CA SER A 208 -3.49 14.85 -15.93
C SER A 208 -3.68 16.35 -16.17
N CYS A 209 -2.66 17.13 -15.86
CA CYS A 209 -2.65 18.57 -16.15
C CYS A 209 -1.35 19.00 -16.83
N GLN A 210 -1.45 20.01 -17.68
CA GLN A 210 -0.27 20.62 -18.27
C GLN A 210 0.33 21.65 -17.31
N TYR A 211 1.65 21.60 -17.11
CA TYR A 211 2.42 22.50 -16.25
C TYR A 211 1.90 22.57 -14.80
N ILE A 212 1.71 23.78 -14.27
CA ILE A 212 1.34 24.03 -12.88
C ILE A 212 -0.20 24.03 -12.79
N PRO A 213 -0.80 23.17 -11.95
CA PRO A 213 -2.24 23.21 -11.74
C PRO A 213 -2.64 24.48 -10.97
N PHE A 214 -3.60 25.21 -11.51
CA PHE A 214 -4.29 26.33 -10.85
C PHE A 214 -5.58 25.84 -10.17
N GLU A 215 -6.24 26.72 -9.42
CA GLU A 215 -7.42 26.39 -8.59
C GLU A 215 -8.51 25.63 -9.36
N ASP A 216 -8.95 26.12 -10.52
CA ASP A 216 -9.94 25.43 -11.36
C ASP A 216 -9.55 24.00 -11.73
N THR A 217 -8.26 23.75 -11.96
CA THR A 217 -7.74 22.42 -12.27
C THR A 217 -7.77 21.50 -11.05
N LEU A 218 -7.41 22.05 -9.89
CA LEU A 218 -7.45 21.33 -8.61
C LEU A 218 -8.89 21.00 -8.22
N ASP A 219 -9.82 21.93 -8.37
CA ASP A 219 -11.24 21.72 -8.06
C ASP A 219 -11.87 20.68 -9.00
N LYS A 220 -11.50 20.70 -10.28
CA LYS A 220 -11.91 19.66 -11.23
C LYS A 220 -11.39 18.28 -10.81
N LEU A 221 -10.12 18.16 -10.40
CA LEU A 221 -9.57 16.91 -9.87
C LEU A 221 -10.38 16.46 -8.65
N LYS A 222 -10.58 17.36 -7.69
CA LYS A 222 -11.24 17.04 -6.41
C LYS A 222 -12.66 16.54 -6.63
N LYS A 223 -13.45 17.27 -7.43
CA LYS A 223 -14.82 16.90 -7.76
C LYS A 223 -14.90 15.54 -8.46
N ASN A 224 -14.11 15.34 -9.51
CA ASN A 224 -14.14 14.09 -10.28
C ASN A 224 -13.76 12.88 -9.42
N LEU A 225 -12.72 13.02 -8.58
CA LEU A 225 -12.29 11.94 -7.70
C LEU A 225 -13.33 11.64 -6.62
N ALA A 226 -13.92 12.68 -6.01
CA ALA A 226 -14.95 12.51 -4.99
C ALA A 226 -16.18 11.79 -5.54
N ASP A 227 -16.69 12.22 -6.69
CA ASP A 227 -17.85 11.61 -7.36
C ASP A 227 -17.60 10.12 -7.66
N GLU A 228 -16.40 9.77 -8.14
CA GLU A 228 -16.05 8.38 -8.46
C GLU A 228 -15.84 7.49 -7.23
N ILE A 229 -15.37 8.05 -6.11
CA ILE A 229 -15.27 7.33 -4.84
C ILE A 229 -16.67 7.10 -4.26
N LEU A 230 -17.54 8.11 -4.28
CA LEU A 230 -18.91 8.02 -3.75
C LEU A 230 -19.75 7.00 -4.51
N LYS A 231 -19.72 7.02 -5.85
CA LYS A 231 -20.42 6.01 -6.67
C LYS A 231 -20.03 4.57 -6.30
N ARG A 232 -18.76 4.34 -5.97
CA ARG A 232 -18.25 3.02 -5.57
C ARG A 232 -18.64 2.63 -4.14
N LYS A 233 -18.87 3.59 -3.25
CA LYS A 233 -19.43 3.34 -1.93
C LYS A 233 -20.90 2.93 -2.03
N ASP A 234 -21.67 3.59 -2.90
CA ASP A 234 -23.11 3.32 -3.07
C ASP A 234 -23.42 2.03 -3.85
N SER A 235 -22.46 1.50 -4.60
CA SER A 235 -22.61 0.29 -5.41
C SER A 235 -22.30 -1.02 -4.66
N LYS A 236 -22.03 -0.97 -3.35
CA LYS A 236 -21.73 -2.14 -2.50
C LYS A 236 -22.79 -2.33 -1.44
#